data_AF-A0A923QRK3-F1
#
_entry.id   AF-A0A923QRK3-F1
#
_cell.length_a   1.000
_cell.length_b   1.000
_cell.length_c   1.000
_cell.angle_alpha   90.00
_cell.angle_beta   90.00
_cell.angle_gamma   90.00
#
_symmetry.space_group_name_H-M   'P 1'
#
loop_
_entity.id
_entity.type
_entity.pdbx_description
1 polymer ?
#
loop_
_entity_poly.entity_id
_entity_poly.type
_entity_poly.pdbx_seq_one_letter_code
_entity_poly.pdbx_strand_id
1 'polypeptide(L)'
;MKSSFSKIRFQAILPTLFLFTVPSVQAEDFRNPDEFRRSILSGRVNRVLEIRVEALRGCARTMGEALQVDAVSQARREASSSALSNTDRLLRSLDAYRMSVQIKRSHSGCAEKLREADQILFEEERVKFRSARVGAHLISLNPAGLSPLDYLFIQLDPWCASVTSANFDGSHDGNPCFAGERPILTGLRDTENKRGQTFYAAGADVDFFLSNLARRVESKSQAIDFTELFRPGTEKRRIFSIMAYLYSAGTSELGWVDGFGEVFWRASLDQGSSAQGALGEYLTWLNRKDQFVALRAKFRQDRLAIYLFGKSVKNWNHHEFISALLSCDYQSSGEGLLARTVPEALGLVYEGKDFVSHLKEKMGIESSFDNFITDVTRHQRGGYLGRTTCSL
;
A
#
# COMPACT_ATOMS: atom_id res chain seq x y z
N MET A 1 -0.30 37.30 23.93
CA MET A 1 -0.23 35.89 24.37
C MET A 1 0.38 35.03 23.26
N LYS A 2 1.72 34.98 23.20
CA LYS A 2 2.50 34.15 22.28
C LYS A 2 3.58 33.49 23.13
N SER A 3 3.40 32.23 23.56
CA SER A 3 4.50 31.43 24.19
C SER A 3 4.15 29.97 24.54
N SER A 4 2.90 29.51 24.48
CA SER A 4 2.54 28.18 25.01
C SER A 4 2.43 27.06 23.95
N PHE A 5 2.26 27.39 22.66
CA PHE A 5 2.07 26.38 21.61
C PHE A 5 3.37 25.73 21.09
N SER A 6 4.55 26.33 21.30
CA SER A 6 5.82 25.75 20.83
C SER A 6 6.36 24.65 21.75
N LYS A 7 6.01 24.66 23.04
CA LYS A 7 6.52 23.67 24.01
C LYS A 7 5.81 22.31 23.94
N ILE A 8 4.55 22.27 23.48
CA ILE A 8 3.79 21.02 23.33
C ILE A 8 4.26 20.20 22.12
N ARG A 9 4.83 20.84 21.09
CA ARG A 9 5.34 20.13 19.89
C ARG A 9 6.63 19.35 20.13
N PHE A 10 7.43 19.71 21.13
CA PHE A 10 8.74 19.09 21.36
C PHE A 10 8.70 17.86 22.26
N GLN A 11 7.68 17.72 23.12
CA GLN A 11 7.61 16.61 24.08
C GLN A 11 7.04 15.31 23.50
N ALA A 12 6.37 15.36 22.35
CA ALA A 12 5.86 14.16 21.66
C ALA A 12 6.90 13.48 20.74
N ILE A 13 8.02 14.16 20.44
CA ILE A 13 9.03 13.69 19.45
C ILE A 13 10.14 12.86 20.12
N LEU A 14 10.36 13.04 21.43
CA LEU A 14 11.48 12.41 22.14
C LEU A 14 11.39 10.87 22.34
N PRO A 15 10.23 10.22 22.51
CA PRO A 15 10.21 8.78 22.79
C PRO A 15 10.59 7.90 21.59
N THR A 16 10.60 8.44 20.37
CA THR A 16 10.89 7.70 19.12
C THR A 16 12.39 7.64 18.77
N LEU A 17 13.25 8.27 19.59
CA LEU A 17 14.67 8.53 19.30
C LEU A 17 15.60 7.32 19.44
N PHE A 18 15.23 6.30 20.19
CA PHE A 18 16.08 5.15 20.43
C PHE A 18 15.44 3.91 19.83
N LEU A 19 15.91 3.51 18.65
CA LEU A 19 15.93 2.15 18.08
C LEU A 19 16.35 2.30 16.61
N PHE A 20 17.15 1.35 16.13
CA PHE A 20 17.63 1.15 14.74
C PHE A 20 18.89 1.92 14.33
N THR A 21 20.01 1.19 14.30
CA THR A 21 21.26 1.50 13.58
C THR A 21 21.32 0.64 12.32
N VAL A 22 21.56 1.22 11.14
CA VAL A 22 21.87 0.49 9.90
C VAL A 22 22.97 1.26 9.12
N PRO A 23 23.98 0.58 8.55
CA PRO A 23 25.00 1.22 7.71
C PRO A 23 24.51 1.41 6.26
N SER A 24 24.95 2.49 5.61
CA SER A 24 24.64 2.84 4.22
C SER A 24 25.56 2.15 3.21
N VAL A 25 25.01 1.50 2.17
CA VAL A 25 25.75 1.00 0.99
C VAL A 25 24.93 1.30 -0.28
N GLN A 26 25.65 1.50 -1.39
CA GLN A 26 25.18 1.88 -2.72
C GLN A 26 24.47 0.72 -3.44
N ALA A 27 23.41 1.04 -4.18
CA ALA A 27 22.67 0.11 -5.03
C ALA A 27 23.48 -0.30 -6.27
N GLU A 28 23.62 -1.60 -6.53
CA GLU A 28 24.05 -2.15 -7.82
C GLU A 28 22.84 -2.51 -8.71
N ASP A 29 23.01 -2.27 -10.02
CA ASP A 29 22.06 -2.52 -11.10
C ASP A 29 21.58 -4.00 -11.17
N PHE A 30 20.30 -4.24 -10.89
CA PHE A 30 19.64 -5.43 -11.44
C PHE A 30 19.52 -5.28 -12.96
N ARG A 31 20.22 -6.14 -13.71
CA ARG A 31 20.14 -6.21 -15.19
C ARG A 31 18.74 -6.57 -15.72
N ASN A 32 17.80 -7.01 -14.88
CA ASN A 32 16.40 -7.28 -15.25
C ASN A 32 15.42 -6.95 -14.10
N PRO A 33 14.70 -5.82 -14.17
CA PRO A 33 13.72 -5.39 -13.16
C PRO A 33 12.60 -6.40 -12.89
N ASP A 34 12.19 -7.20 -13.87
CA ASP A 34 11.10 -8.16 -13.70
C ASP A 34 11.51 -9.38 -12.85
N GLU A 35 12.76 -9.83 -12.98
CA GLU A 35 13.30 -10.91 -12.15
C GLU A 35 13.43 -10.47 -10.68
N PHE A 36 13.85 -9.23 -10.46
CA PHE A 36 13.89 -8.64 -9.12
C PHE A 36 12.50 -8.54 -8.49
N ARG A 37 11.50 -8.03 -9.24
CA ARG A 37 10.10 -7.97 -8.79
C ARG A 37 9.55 -9.35 -8.40
N ARG A 38 9.84 -10.38 -9.21
CA ARG A 38 9.43 -11.78 -8.91
C ARG A 38 10.12 -12.32 -7.66
N SER A 39 11.39 -11.98 -7.44
CA SER A 39 12.13 -12.35 -6.23
C SER A 39 11.50 -11.74 -4.97
N ILE A 40 11.19 -10.44 -4.97
CA ILE A 40 10.53 -9.77 -3.83
C ILE A 40 9.16 -10.40 -3.56
N LEU A 41 8.34 -10.61 -4.60
CA LEU A 41 7.03 -11.23 -4.45
C LEU A 41 7.13 -12.67 -3.92
N SER A 42 8.10 -13.46 -4.39
CA SER A 42 8.33 -14.80 -3.87
C SER A 42 8.73 -14.77 -2.39
N GLY A 43 9.61 -13.85 -1.98
CA GLY A 43 9.97 -13.62 -0.58
C GLY A 43 8.75 -13.30 0.28
N ARG A 44 7.87 -12.42 -0.21
CA ARG A 44 6.61 -12.07 0.48
C ARG A 44 5.70 -13.28 0.67
N VAL A 45 5.41 -14.02 -0.39
CA VAL A 45 4.53 -15.20 -0.33
C VAL A 45 5.13 -16.26 0.61
N ASN A 46 6.45 -16.45 0.57
CA ASN A 46 7.15 -17.38 1.46
C ASN A 46 7.08 -16.98 2.94
N ARG A 47 7.12 -15.68 3.26
CA ARG A 47 6.92 -15.19 4.64
C ARG A 47 5.51 -15.52 5.15
N VAL A 48 4.48 -15.27 4.34
CA VAL A 48 3.10 -15.62 4.70
C VAL A 48 2.96 -17.13 4.91
N LEU A 49 3.56 -17.92 4.03
CA LEU A 49 3.56 -19.38 4.10
C LEU A 49 4.29 -19.94 5.31
N GLU A 50 5.38 -19.31 5.74
CA GLU A 50 6.14 -19.73 6.92
C GLU A 50 5.25 -19.82 8.16
N ILE A 51 4.53 -18.74 8.46
CA ILE A 51 3.65 -18.65 9.63
C ILE A 51 2.47 -19.61 9.48
N ARG A 52 1.90 -19.73 8.28
CA ARG A 52 0.79 -20.66 8.02
C ARG A 52 1.21 -22.13 8.15
N VAL A 53 2.36 -22.52 7.62
CA VAL A 53 2.87 -23.90 7.74
C VAL A 53 3.13 -24.23 9.20
N GLU A 54 3.70 -23.32 9.98
CA GLU A 54 3.89 -23.52 11.41
C GLU A 54 2.56 -23.71 12.16
N ALA A 55 1.56 -22.88 11.86
CA ALA A 55 0.23 -23.05 12.44
C ALA A 55 -0.45 -24.37 12.03
N LEU A 56 -0.26 -24.81 10.78
CA LEU A 56 -0.76 -26.10 10.30
C LEU A 56 -0.10 -27.27 11.03
N ARG A 57 1.17 -27.18 11.41
CA ARG A 57 1.83 -28.23 12.22
C ARG A 57 1.11 -28.45 13.55
N GLY A 58 0.57 -27.39 14.14
CA GLY A 58 -0.15 -27.43 15.40
C GLY A 58 -1.63 -27.82 15.34
N CYS A 59 -2.23 -28.04 14.15
CA CYS A 59 -3.64 -28.46 14.10
C CYS A 59 -3.82 -29.96 14.36
N ALA A 60 -4.83 -30.31 15.18
CA ALA A 60 -5.29 -31.69 15.37
C ALA A 60 -5.94 -32.19 14.08
N ARG A 61 -5.56 -33.40 13.62
CA ARG A 61 -5.80 -33.83 12.24
C ARG A 61 -6.27 -35.27 12.09
N THR A 62 -7.13 -35.52 11.10
CA THR A 62 -7.35 -36.85 10.52
C THR A 62 -6.18 -37.26 9.62
N MET A 63 -6.06 -38.55 9.28
CA MET A 63 -4.95 -39.04 8.43
C MET A 63 -4.93 -38.39 7.03
N GLY A 64 -6.11 -38.07 6.46
CA GLY A 64 -6.21 -37.37 5.17
C GLY A 64 -5.78 -35.90 5.23
N GLU A 65 -6.03 -35.23 6.37
CA GLU A 65 -5.59 -33.85 6.62
C GLU A 65 -4.07 -33.76 6.83
N ALA A 66 -3.46 -34.78 7.43
CA ALA A 66 -2.01 -34.86 7.60
C ALA A 66 -1.29 -34.81 6.24
N LEU A 67 -1.75 -35.60 5.26
CA LEU A 67 -1.20 -35.63 3.91
C LEU A 67 -1.28 -34.26 3.20
N GLN A 68 -2.39 -33.53 3.37
CA GLN A 68 -2.55 -32.21 2.76
C GLN A 68 -1.61 -31.17 3.37
N VAL A 69 -1.42 -31.18 4.68
CA VAL A 69 -0.47 -30.28 5.35
C VAL A 69 0.98 -30.59 4.99
N ASP A 70 1.33 -31.88 4.90
CA ASP A 70 2.66 -32.30 4.47
C ASP A 70 2.94 -31.88 3.04
N ALA A 71 1.93 -31.94 2.17
CA ALA A 71 2.02 -31.45 0.80
C ALA A 71 2.26 -29.93 0.74
N VAL A 72 1.60 -29.11 1.58
CA VAL A 72 1.90 -27.66 1.68
C VAL A 72 3.34 -27.43 2.15
N SER A 73 3.77 -28.17 3.17
CA SER A 73 5.13 -28.07 3.72
C SER A 73 6.20 -28.45 2.70
N GLN A 74 5.95 -29.51 1.90
CA GLN A 74 6.81 -29.94 0.81
C GLN A 74 6.84 -28.89 -0.30
N ALA A 75 5.68 -28.40 -0.75
CA ALA A 75 5.60 -27.39 -1.80
C ALA A 75 6.37 -26.11 -1.41
N ARG A 76 6.28 -25.66 -0.15
CA ARG A 76 7.09 -24.54 0.36
C ARG A 76 8.59 -24.83 0.32
N ARG A 77 9.02 -26.03 0.74
CA ARG A 77 10.45 -26.44 0.69
C ARG A 77 10.97 -26.42 -0.74
N GLU A 78 10.21 -26.98 -1.67
CA GLU A 78 10.54 -26.98 -3.10
C GLU A 78 10.61 -25.54 -3.65
N ALA A 79 9.67 -24.67 -3.27
CA ALA A 79 9.67 -23.26 -3.64
C ALA A 79 10.87 -22.46 -3.10
N SER A 80 11.55 -22.97 -2.06
CA SER A 80 12.75 -22.36 -1.48
C SER A 80 14.05 -22.84 -2.13
N SER A 81 13.98 -23.74 -3.11
CA SER A 81 15.15 -24.27 -3.80
C SER A 81 15.86 -23.20 -4.63
N SER A 82 17.17 -23.04 -4.40
CA SER A 82 18.04 -22.14 -5.17
C SER A 82 18.25 -22.59 -6.62
N ALA A 83 17.94 -23.86 -6.94
CA ALA A 83 18.04 -24.40 -8.30
C ALA A 83 16.90 -23.94 -9.22
N LEU A 84 15.85 -23.33 -8.68
CA LEU A 84 14.70 -22.84 -9.45
C LEU A 84 14.91 -21.39 -9.92
N SER A 85 14.36 -21.06 -11.09
CA SER A 85 14.21 -19.66 -11.52
C SER A 85 13.31 -18.90 -10.52
N ASN A 86 13.41 -17.56 -10.46
CA ASN A 86 12.53 -16.79 -9.56
C ASN A 86 11.04 -16.96 -9.93
N THR A 87 10.76 -17.16 -11.22
CA THR A 87 9.42 -17.45 -11.72
C THR A 87 8.88 -18.76 -11.17
N ASP A 88 9.66 -19.83 -11.25
CA ASP A 88 9.24 -21.15 -10.76
C ASP A 88 9.11 -21.16 -9.23
N ARG A 89 10.02 -20.49 -8.51
CA ARG A 89 9.91 -20.30 -7.06
C ARG A 89 8.62 -19.59 -6.69
N LEU A 90 8.31 -18.50 -7.39
CA LEU A 90 7.10 -17.73 -7.17
C LEU A 90 5.83 -18.57 -7.43
N LEU A 91 5.76 -19.26 -8.57
CA LEU A 91 4.61 -20.09 -8.92
C LEU A 91 4.39 -21.22 -7.90
N ARG A 92 5.46 -21.89 -7.46
CA ARG A 92 5.36 -22.92 -6.39
C ARG A 92 4.95 -22.31 -5.05
N SER A 93 5.43 -21.13 -4.71
CA SER A 93 5.01 -20.40 -3.49
C SER A 93 3.52 -20.06 -3.56
N LEU A 94 3.04 -19.53 -4.69
CA LEU A 94 1.62 -19.22 -4.88
C LEU A 94 0.76 -20.49 -4.83
N ASP A 95 1.24 -21.61 -5.36
CA ASP A 95 0.51 -22.89 -5.30
C ASP A 95 0.44 -23.46 -3.89
N ALA A 96 1.54 -23.42 -3.13
CA ALA A 96 1.54 -23.78 -1.71
C ALA A 96 0.57 -22.89 -0.91
N TYR A 97 0.50 -21.59 -1.22
CA TYR A 97 -0.46 -20.69 -0.59
C TYR A 97 -1.89 -21.09 -0.93
N ARG A 98 -2.18 -21.38 -2.21
CA ARG A 98 -3.49 -21.87 -2.68
C ARG A 98 -3.93 -23.12 -1.93
N MET A 99 -3.02 -24.09 -1.75
CA MET A 99 -3.30 -25.29 -0.97
C MET A 99 -3.63 -24.96 0.50
N SER A 100 -2.92 -24.01 1.12
CA SER A 100 -3.25 -23.56 2.48
C SER A 100 -4.65 -22.93 2.58
N VAL A 101 -5.09 -22.20 1.55
CA VAL A 101 -6.45 -21.63 1.46
C VAL A 101 -7.50 -22.73 1.33
N GLN A 102 -7.23 -23.78 0.55
CA GLN A 102 -8.12 -24.92 0.43
C GLN A 102 -8.28 -25.63 1.78
N ILE A 103 -7.19 -25.85 2.51
CA ILE A 103 -7.24 -26.41 3.87
C ILE A 103 -8.08 -25.51 4.80
N LYS A 104 -7.88 -24.19 4.75
CA LYS A 104 -8.67 -23.20 5.53
C LYS A 104 -10.17 -23.28 5.27
N ARG A 105 -10.59 -23.72 4.08
CA ARG A 105 -12.00 -23.83 3.67
C ARG A 105 -12.62 -25.17 4.05
N SER A 106 -11.85 -26.23 3.91
CA SER A 106 -12.35 -27.60 4.04
C SER A 106 -12.29 -28.13 5.47
N HIS A 107 -11.45 -27.56 6.34
CA HIS A 107 -11.15 -28.15 7.66
C HIS A 107 -11.32 -27.13 8.78
N SER A 108 -12.42 -27.22 9.54
CA SER A 108 -12.76 -26.25 10.60
C SER A 108 -11.66 -26.10 11.67
N GLY A 109 -11.02 -27.21 12.07
CA GLY A 109 -9.94 -27.20 13.07
C GLY A 109 -8.65 -26.51 12.61
N CYS A 110 -8.19 -26.77 11.38
CA CYS A 110 -7.02 -26.08 10.83
C CYS A 110 -7.37 -24.66 10.34
N ALA A 111 -8.65 -24.38 10.05
CA ALA A 111 -9.10 -23.04 9.64
C ALA A 111 -8.90 -21.99 10.74
N GLU A 112 -9.16 -22.33 12.01
CA GLU A 112 -8.92 -21.44 13.14
C GLU A 112 -7.44 -21.14 13.30
N LYS A 113 -6.58 -22.17 13.27
CA LYS A 113 -5.11 -22.02 13.32
C LYS A 113 -4.57 -21.14 12.18
N LEU A 114 -5.11 -21.28 10.97
CA LEU A 114 -4.75 -20.43 9.84
C LEU A 114 -5.26 -18.99 9.98
N ARG A 115 -6.40 -18.74 10.66
CA ARG A 115 -6.85 -17.38 10.99
C ARG A 115 -5.96 -16.76 12.07
N GLU A 116 -5.58 -17.52 13.09
CA GLU A 116 -4.61 -17.10 14.11
C GLU A 116 -3.27 -16.74 13.46
N ALA A 117 -2.77 -17.55 12.53
CA ALA A 117 -1.56 -17.27 11.75
C ALA A 117 -1.66 -15.95 10.96
N ASP A 118 -2.76 -15.75 10.23
CA ASP A 118 -3.01 -14.50 9.49
C ASP A 118 -3.07 -13.29 10.45
N GLN A 119 -3.64 -13.47 11.65
CA GLN A 119 -3.72 -12.42 12.68
C GLN A 119 -2.35 -12.11 13.29
N ILE A 120 -1.52 -13.13 13.56
CA ILE A 120 -0.14 -12.94 14.05
C ILE A 120 0.64 -12.10 13.04
N LEU A 121 0.61 -12.46 11.76
CA LEU A 121 1.28 -11.68 10.72
C LEU A 121 0.74 -10.25 10.66
N PHE A 122 -0.59 -10.08 10.67
CA PHE A 122 -1.24 -8.76 10.67
C PHE A 122 -0.73 -7.89 11.83
N GLU A 123 -0.55 -8.49 13.01
CA GLU A 123 -0.07 -7.83 14.22
C GLU A 123 1.42 -7.51 14.18
N GLU A 124 2.25 -8.44 13.72
CA GLU A 124 3.70 -8.23 13.52
C GLU A 124 3.97 -7.02 12.62
N GLU A 125 3.23 -6.92 11.52
CA GLU A 125 3.41 -5.85 10.53
C GLU A 125 2.93 -4.48 11.02
N ARG A 126 2.08 -4.46 12.05
CA ARG A 126 1.52 -3.25 12.65
C ARG A 126 2.15 -2.89 13.98
N VAL A 127 3.02 -3.75 14.52
CA VAL A 127 3.62 -3.59 15.85
C VAL A 127 4.41 -2.29 15.95
N LYS A 128 5.12 -1.90 14.87
CA LYS A 128 5.95 -0.68 14.79
C LYS A 128 5.12 0.60 14.97
N PHE A 129 3.81 0.51 14.77
CA PHE A 129 2.89 1.63 14.86
C PHE A 129 2.01 1.57 16.11
N ARG A 130 2.09 0.51 16.94
CA ARG A 130 1.34 0.39 18.20
C ARG A 130 1.72 1.47 19.22
N SER A 131 2.97 1.93 19.23
CA SER A 131 3.41 3.05 20.09
C SER A 131 2.74 4.38 19.73
N ALA A 132 2.45 4.63 18.44
CA ALA A 132 1.66 5.78 18.00
C ALA A 132 0.22 5.72 18.55
N ARG A 133 -0.33 4.50 18.72
CA ARG A 133 -1.62 4.25 19.37
C ARG A 133 -1.60 4.57 20.87
N VAL A 134 -0.49 4.28 21.56
CA VAL A 134 -0.29 4.64 22.98
C VAL A 134 -0.12 6.16 23.15
N GLY A 135 0.58 6.82 22.23
CA GLY A 135 0.68 8.29 22.20
C GLY A 135 -0.66 9.00 21.96
N ALA A 136 -1.53 8.41 21.12
CA ALA A 136 -2.90 8.89 20.91
C ALA A 136 -3.80 8.67 22.14
N HIS A 137 -3.66 7.54 22.83
CA HIS A 137 -4.37 7.28 24.09
C HIS A 137 -3.97 8.25 25.22
N LEU A 138 -2.71 8.69 25.28
CA LEU A 138 -2.26 9.69 26.27
C LEU A 138 -2.88 11.08 26.06
N ILE A 139 -3.48 11.37 24.90
CA ILE A 139 -4.20 12.62 24.60
C ILE A 139 -5.73 12.44 24.80
N SER A 140 -6.22 11.21 24.93
CA SER A 140 -7.64 10.89 25.02
C SER A 140 -8.06 10.45 26.42
N LEU A 141 -8.32 11.41 27.30
CA LEU A 141 -9.10 11.18 28.52
C LEU A 141 -10.59 11.02 28.18
N ASN A 142 -10.99 9.89 27.60
CA ASN A 142 -12.41 9.47 27.62
C ASN A 142 -12.57 7.95 27.42
N PRO A 143 -13.33 7.21 28.26
CA PRO A 143 -13.34 5.74 28.25
C PRO A 143 -14.41 5.12 27.34
N ALA A 144 -15.09 5.90 26.50
CA ALA A 144 -16.18 5.41 25.64
C ALA A 144 -16.06 5.98 24.24
N GLY A 145 -15.38 5.24 23.35
CA GLY A 145 -15.19 5.60 21.95
C GLY A 145 -13.72 5.57 21.55
N LEU A 146 -13.42 4.96 20.40
CA LEU A 146 -12.10 5.09 19.78
C LEU A 146 -11.79 6.57 19.61
N SER A 147 -10.57 7.00 19.98
CA SER A 147 -10.17 8.37 19.70
C SER A 147 -10.21 8.63 18.19
N PRO A 148 -10.44 9.86 17.71
CA PRO A 148 -10.37 10.17 16.28
C PRO A 148 -9.04 9.73 15.62
N LEU A 149 -7.95 9.71 16.40
CA LEU A 149 -6.66 9.19 15.97
C LEU A 149 -6.64 7.66 15.84
N ASP A 150 -7.28 6.92 16.74
CA ASP A 150 -7.44 5.47 16.63
C ASP A 150 -8.31 5.09 15.42
N TYR A 151 -9.40 5.84 15.20
CA TYR A 151 -10.24 5.66 14.03
C TYR A 151 -9.44 5.93 12.74
N LEU A 152 -8.69 7.03 12.71
CA LEU A 152 -7.82 7.35 11.58
C LEU A 152 -6.77 6.27 11.34
N PHE A 153 -6.15 5.77 12.40
CA PHE A 153 -5.17 4.70 12.33
C PHE A 153 -5.76 3.42 11.73
N ILE A 154 -6.97 3.04 12.14
CA ILE A 154 -7.69 1.89 11.58
C ILE A 154 -8.05 2.12 10.09
N GLN A 155 -8.42 3.35 9.73
CA GLN A 155 -8.79 3.72 8.36
C GLN A 155 -7.57 3.69 7.44
N LEU A 156 -6.45 4.28 7.85
CA LEU A 156 -5.21 4.29 7.07
C LEU A 156 -4.56 2.91 7.02
N ASP A 157 -4.78 2.09 8.05
CA ASP A 157 -4.22 0.76 8.19
C ASP A 157 -2.69 0.73 7.97
N PRO A 158 -1.90 1.49 8.76
CA PRO A 158 -0.47 1.57 8.52
C PRO A 158 0.20 0.25 8.91
N TRP A 159 1.03 -0.29 8.03
CA TRP A 159 1.71 -1.57 8.23
C TRP A 159 3.07 -1.55 7.53
N CYS A 160 4.02 -2.37 7.99
CA CYS A 160 5.28 -2.57 7.29
C CYS A 160 5.38 -4.01 6.85
N ALA A 161 5.64 -4.23 5.57
CA ALA A 161 5.85 -5.57 5.05
C ALA A 161 7.08 -6.16 5.73
N SER A 162 6.91 -7.34 6.33
CA SER A 162 8.05 -8.13 6.78
C SER A 162 8.61 -8.88 5.56
N VAL A 163 9.63 -8.34 4.90
CA VAL A 163 10.28 -9.00 3.76
C VAL A 163 11.69 -9.43 4.18
N THR A 164 11.94 -10.73 4.13
CA THR A 164 13.29 -11.28 4.08
C THR A 164 13.72 -11.35 2.62
N SER A 165 14.05 -10.22 2.00
CA SER A 165 14.81 -10.27 0.75
C SER A 165 16.22 -10.78 1.08
N ALA A 166 16.77 -11.66 0.25
CA ALA A 166 18.20 -11.96 0.34
C ALA A 166 18.98 -10.65 0.17
N ASN A 167 19.53 -10.16 1.28
CA ASN A 167 20.40 -8.98 1.33
C ASN A 167 21.55 -9.20 0.34
N PHE A 168 21.65 -8.35 -0.67
CA PHE A 168 22.68 -8.46 -1.71
C PHE A 168 23.71 -7.35 -1.61
N ASP A 169 24.03 -6.89 -0.39
CA ASP A 169 24.91 -5.73 -0.10
C ASP A 169 24.79 -5.25 1.36
N GLY A 170 23.77 -5.68 2.11
CA GLY A 170 23.71 -5.50 3.56
C GLY A 170 23.30 -4.10 4.04
N SER A 171 22.67 -3.27 3.20
CA SER A 171 22.24 -1.91 3.57
C SER A 171 20.75 -1.60 3.42
N HIS A 172 19.93 -2.53 2.94
CA HIS A 172 18.49 -2.27 2.82
C HIS A 172 17.69 -3.23 3.69
N ASP A 173 17.30 -2.74 4.86
CA ASP A 173 16.23 -3.32 5.65
C ASP A 173 14.93 -3.14 4.83
N GLY A 174 14.65 -4.11 3.96
CA GLY A 174 13.56 -4.11 2.97
C GLY A 174 12.17 -4.25 3.60
N ASN A 175 11.93 -3.54 4.71
CA ASN A 175 10.65 -3.44 5.40
C ASN A 175 9.90 -2.17 4.94
N PRO A 176 9.34 -2.10 3.72
CA PRO A 176 8.59 -0.94 3.29
C PRO A 176 7.36 -0.80 4.18
N CYS A 177 7.12 0.42 4.62
CA CYS A 177 5.99 0.78 5.45
C CYS A 177 4.99 1.56 4.61
N PHE A 178 3.71 1.22 4.73
CA PHE A 178 2.62 1.78 3.96
C PHE A 178 1.58 2.37 4.90
N ALA A 179 0.87 3.40 4.44
CA ALA A 179 -0.29 3.95 5.11
C ALA A 179 -1.27 4.51 4.06
N GLY A 180 -2.56 4.27 4.26
CA GLY A 180 -3.63 4.75 3.40
C GLY A 180 -3.92 3.88 2.17
N GLU A 181 -3.38 2.67 2.09
CA GLU A 181 -3.75 1.71 1.04
C GLU A 181 -5.19 1.23 1.18
N ARG A 182 -5.66 1.03 2.42
CA ARG A 182 -7.03 0.58 2.71
C ARG A 182 -8.12 1.48 2.11
N PRO A 183 -8.12 2.83 2.26
CA PRO A 183 -9.13 3.67 1.62
C PRO A 183 -9.05 3.60 0.10
N ILE A 184 -7.83 3.53 -0.47
CA ILE A 184 -7.63 3.35 -1.91
C ILE A 184 -8.26 2.04 -2.38
N LEU A 185 -7.95 0.92 -1.73
CA LEU A 185 -8.52 -0.39 -2.04
C LEU A 185 -10.04 -0.44 -1.84
N THR A 186 -10.56 0.28 -0.84
CA THR A 186 -12.00 0.36 -0.59
C THR A 186 -12.72 1.15 -1.68
N GLY A 187 -12.12 2.23 -2.19
CA GLY A 187 -12.62 2.91 -3.38
C GLY A 187 -12.33 2.15 -4.68
N LEU A 188 -11.33 1.27 -4.66
CA LEU A 188 -10.98 0.17 -5.58
C LEU A 188 -12.07 -0.89 -5.79
N ARG A 189 -12.72 -1.25 -4.70
CA ARG A 189 -13.52 -2.46 -4.61
C ARG A 189 -14.87 -2.32 -5.29
N ASP A 190 -15.28 -3.35 -5.99
CA ASP A 190 -16.62 -3.48 -6.55
C ASP A 190 -17.56 -3.98 -5.44
N THR A 191 -18.29 -3.07 -4.80
CA THR A 191 -19.21 -3.39 -3.69
C THR A 191 -20.45 -4.16 -4.13
N GLU A 192 -20.82 -4.06 -5.41
CA GLU A 192 -22.04 -4.67 -5.97
C GLU A 192 -21.77 -5.97 -6.74
N ASN A 193 -20.50 -6.35 -6.95
CA ASN A 193 -20.17 -7.50 -7.80
C ASN A 193 -20.35 -8.84 -7.08
N LYS A 194 -21.48 -9.49 -7.33
CA LYS A 194 -21.81 -10.85 -6.83
C LYS A 194 -21.00 -11.97 -7.49
N ARG A 195 -20.22 -11.69 -8.55
CA ARG A 195 -19.45 -12.70 -9.32
C ARG A 195 -18.06 -12.97 -8.76
N GLY A 196 -17.74 -12.47 -7.57
CA GLY A 196 -16.47 -12.75 -6.88
C GLY A 196 -15.28 -11.89 -7.34
N GLN A 197 -15.31 -11.31 -8.54
CA GLN A 197 -14.21 -10.46 -9.02
C GLN A 197 -14.22 -9.08 -8.34
N THR A 198 -13.40 -8.94 -7.30
CA THR A 198 -13.45 -7.82 -6.34
C THR A 198 -13.01 -6.47 -6.94
N PHE A 199 -12.24 -6.47 -8.03
CA PHE A 199 -11.63 -5.25 -8.61
C PHE A 199 -11.80 -5.12 -10.14
N TYR A 200 -12.70 -5.89 -10.76
CA TYR A 200 -12.82 -5.96 -12.21
C TYR A 200 -13.25 -4.63 -12.84
N ALA A 201 -14.28 -3.99 -12.29
CA ALA A 201 -14.77 -2.72 -12.85
C ALA A 201 -13.73 -1.61 -12.68
N ALA A 202 -13.05 -1.55 -11.53
CA ALA A 202 -11.91 -0.65 -11.35
C ALA A 202 -10.80 -0.88 -12.38
N GLY A 203 -10.46 -2.14 -12.67
CA GLY A 203 -9.50 -2.47 -13.73
C GLY A 203 -9.92 -1.90 -15.09
N ALA A 204 -11.19 -2.05 -15.46
CA ALA A 204 -11.73 -1.51 -16.70
C ALA A 204 -11.77 0.03 -16.76
N ASP A 205 -11.94 0.69 -15.61
CA ASP A 205 -11.85 2.15 -15.49
C ASP A 205 -10.41 2.63 -15.66
N VAL A 206 -9.43 1.94 -15.07
CA VAL A 206 -8.00 2.23 -15.25
C VAL A 206 -7.59 2.05 -16.72
N ASP A 207 -7.98 0.95 -17.35
CA ASP A 207 -7.63 0.68 -18.75
C ASP A 207 -8.22 1.73 -19.70
N PHE A 208 -9.46 2.17 -19.45
CA PHE A 208 -10.11 3.26 -20.18
C PHE A 208 -9.36 4.59 -19.99
N PHE A 209 -9.03 4.92 -18.74
CA PHE A 209 -8.25 6.12 -18.40
C PHE A 209 -6.89 6.13 -19.11
N LEU A 210 -6.11 5.04 -19.01
CA LEU A 210 -4.78 4.94 -19.61
C LEU A 210 -4.83 5.04 -21.14
N SER A 211 -5.82 4.39 -21.77
CA SER A 211 -6.00 4.46 -23.23
C SER A 211 -6.29 5.88 -23.71
N ASN A 212 -7.15 6.63 -22.99
CA ASN A 212 -7.43 8.02 -23.32
C ASN A 212 -6.25 8.94 -23.02
N LEU A 213 -5.52 8.69 -21.91
CA LEU A 213 -4.32 9.43 -21.58
C LEU A 213 -3.26 9.27 -22.68
N ALA A 214 -3.00 8.04 -23.13
CA ALA A 214 -2.07 7.75 -24.21
C ALA A 214 -2.40 8.55 -25.47
N ARG A 215 -3.68 8.55 -25.89
CA ARG A 215 -4.15 9.33 -27.05
C ARG A 215 -3.88 10.82 -26.90
N ARG A 216 -4.16 11.41 -25.73
CA ARG A 216 -3.95 12.85 -25.47
C ARG A 216 -2.47 13.24 -25.42
N VAL A 217 -1.64 12.37 -24.86
CA VAL A 217 -0.19 12.54 -24.82
C VAL A 217 0.40 12.45 -26.23
N GLU A 218 -0.04 11.50 -27.05
CA GLU A 218 0.39 11.36 -28.44
C GLU A 218 -0.04 12.54 -29.33
N SER A 219 -1.25 13.06 -29.12
CA SER A 219 -1.72 14.25 -29.83
C SER A 219 -1.04 15.55 -29.38
N LYS A 220 -0.11 15.48 -28.41
CA LYS A 220 0.61 16.63 -27.83
C LYS A 220 -0.34 17.76 -27.39
N SER A 221 -1.47 17.41 -26.79
CA SER A 221 -2.42 18.40 -26.28
C SER A 221 -1.72 19.25 -25.21
N GLN A 222 -1.73 20.58 -25.36
CA GLN A 222 -1.05 21.49 -24.42
C GLN A 222 -1.61 21.38 -22.99
N ALA A 223 -2.88 20.99 -22.86
CA ALA A 223 -3.55 20.71 -21.59
C ALA A 223 -4.30 19.37 -21.65
N ILE A 224 -4.25 18.63 -20.54
CA ILE A 224 -4.98 17.38 -20.33
C ILE A 224 -5.76 17.52 -19.02
N ASP A 225 -7.09 17.44 -19.08
CA ASP A 225 -7.93 17.29 -17.89
C ASP A 225 -8.16 15.79 -17.63
N PHE A 226 -7.65 15.29 -16.51
CA PHE A 226 -7.81 13.90 -16.12
C PHE A 226 -9.27 13.52 -15.89
N THR A 227 -10.15 14.45 -15.49
CA THR A 227 -11.57 14.16 -15.30
C THR A 227 -12.23 13.72 -16.61
N GLU A 228 -11.79 14.23 -17.76
CA GLU A 228 -12.30 13.85 -19.09
C GLU A 228 -11.83 12.48 -19.58
N LEU A 229 -10.83 11.88 -18.92
CA LEU A 229 -10.25 10.60 -19.33
C LEU A 229 -11.00 9.41 -18.73
N PHE A 230 -11.84 9.65 -17.73
CA PHE A 230 -12.70 8.65 -17.11
C PHE A 230 -14.03 8.49 -17.85
N ARG A 231 -14.74 7.38 -17.61
CA ARG A 231 -16.07 7.16 -18.19
C ARG A 231 -17.05 8.20 -17.64
N PRO A 232 -18.01 8.70 -18.45
CA PRO A 232 -19.09 9.53 -17.95
C PRO A 232 -19.81 8.86 -16.78
N GLY A 233 -20.00 9.59 -15.68
CA GLY A 233 -20.64 9.07 -14.46
C GLY A 233 -19.71 8.34 -13.49
N THR A 234 -18.40 8.24 -13.75
CA THR A 234 -17.45 7.70 -12.77
C THR A 234 -17.47 8.55 -11.49
N GLU A 235 -17.70 7.91 -10.34
CA GLU A 235 -17.78 8.60 -9.07
C GLU A 235 -16.47 9.29 -8.69
N LYS A 236 -16.54 10.48 -8.07
CA LYS A 236 -15.37 11.26 -7.63
C LYS A 236 -14.43 10.45 -6.73
N ARG A 237 -15.01 9.65 -5.83
CA ARG A 237 -14.29 8.72 -4.95
C ARG A 237 -13.48 7.69 -5.74
N ARG A 238 -14.09 7.08 -6.77
CA ARG A 238 -13.43 6.12 -7.68
C ARG A 238 -12.27 6.79 -8.43
N ILE A 239 -12.48 8.01 -8.93
CA ILE A 239 -11.44 8.81 -9.61
C ILE A 239 -10.26 9.03 -8.67
N PHE A 240 -10.48 9.56 -7.46
CA PHE A 240 -9.37 9.79 -6.51
C PHE A 240 -8.67 8.49 -6.10
N SER A 241 -9.39 7.37 -6.00
CA SER A 241 -8.80 6.07 -5.69
C SER A 241 -7.90 5.56 -6.81
N ILE A 242 -8.33 5.68 -8.07
CA ILE A 242 -7.51 5.34 -9.24
C ILE A 242 -6.26 6.22 -9.29
N MET A 243 -6.42 7.53 -9.09
CA MET A 243 -5.28 8.46 -9.11
C MET A 243 -4.30 8.16 -7.97
N ALA A 244 -4.79 7.92 -6.76
CA ALA A 244 -3.94 7.56 -5.62
C ALA A 244 -3.21 6.24 -5.86
N TYR A 245 -3.89 5.22 -6.42
CA TYR A 245 -3.28 3.96 -6.81
C TYR A 245 -2.17 4.16 -7.86
N LEU A 246 -2.44 4.87 -8.95
CA LEU A 246 -1.46 5.08 -10.02
C LEU A 246 -0.24 5.92 -9.58
N TYR A 247 -0.44 6.83 -8.62
CA TYR A 247 0.63 7.67 -8.08
C TYR A 247 1.37 7.09 -6.86
N SER A 248 0.83 6.06 -6.20
CA SER A 248 1.44 5.37 -5.05
C SER A 248 2.81 4.74 -5.35
N ALA A 249 3.18 4.63 -6.64
CA ALA A 249 4.52 4.25 -7.06
C ALA A 249 5.50 5.42 -6.86
N GLY A 250 6.07 5.49 -5.66
CA GLY A 250 7.34 6.17 -5.44
C GLY A 250 8.43 5.50 -6.27
N THR A 251 9.19 6.31 -6.99
CA THR A 251 10.46 5.94 -7.62
C THR A 251 11.31 5.05 -6.71
N SER A 252 12.02 4.07 -7.30
CA SER A 252 12.97 3.11 -6.69
C SER A 252 12.36 1.83 -6.09
N GLU A 253 12.51 0.74 -6.85
CA GLU A 253 13.01 -0.60 -6.45
C GLU A 253 12.42 -1.36 -5.24
N LEU A 254 11.87 -0.75 -4.19
CA LEU A 254 11.31 -1.49 -3.03
C LEU A 254 9.77 -1.47 -2.93
N GLY A 255 9.09 -0.66 -3.76
CA GLY A 255 7.62 -0.47 -3.75
C GLY A 255 6.80 -1.48 -4.57
N TRP A 256 7.38 -2.59 -5.04
CA TRP A 256 6.73 -3.47 -6.02
C TRP A 256 5.95 -4.63 -5.41
N VAL A 257 6.18 -4.92 -4.12
CA VAL A 257 5.20 -5.61 -3.27
C VAL A 257 4.61 -4.56 -2.33
N ASP A 258 3.82 -3.66 -2.92
CA ASP A 258 2.92 -2.82 -2.15
C ASP A 258 1.74 -3.65 -1.64
N GLY A 259 1.00 -3.14 -0.66
CA GLY A 259 -0.18 -3.85 -0.13
C GLY A 259 -1.27 -4.03 -1.19
N PHE A 260 -1.23 -3.24 -2.26
CA PHE A 260 -2.06 -3.47 -3.44
C PHE A 260 -1.71 -4.79 -4.14
N GLY A 261 -0.43 -5.03 -4.42
CA GLY A 261 0.07 -6.24 -5.04
C GLY A 261 -0.32 -7.49 -4.25
N GLU A 262 -0.20 -7.45 -2.92
CA GLU A 262 -0.67 -8.53 -2.05
C GLU A 262 -2.15 -8.82 -2.23
N VAL A 263 -2.97 -7.79 -2.20
CA VAL A 263 -4.43 -7.92 -2.31
C VAL A 263 -4.83 -8.52 -3.65
N PHE A 264 -4.17 -8.19 -4.76
CA PHE A 264 -4.52 -8.72 -6.08
C PHE A 264 -4.25 -10.22 -6.23
N TRP A 265 -3.04 -10.70 -5.92
CA TRP A 265 -2.76 -12.14 -6.02
C TRP A 265 -3.53 -12.94 -4.97
N ARG A 266 -3.66 -12.39 -3.74
CA ARG A 266 -4.35 -13.08 -2.64
C ARG A 266 -5.84 -13.20 -2.91
N ALA A 267 -6.49 -12.13 -3.36
CA ALA A 267 -7.91 -12.16 -3.72
C ALA A 267 -8.18 -13.16 -4.86
N SER A 268 -7.28 -13.26 -5.85
CA SER A 268 -7.39 -14.24 -6.94
C SER A 268 -7.29 -15.68 -6.44
N LEU A 269 -6.29 -16.00 -5.60
CA LEU A 269 -6.16 -17.34 -5.01
C LEU A 269 -7.32 -17.68 -4.07
N ASP A 270 -7.78 -16.70 -3.28
CA ASP A 270 -8.97 -16.84 -2.46
C ASP A 270 -10.19 -17.07 -3.37
N GLN A 271 -10.30 -16.49 -4.55
CA GLN A 271 -11.41 -16.80 -5.47
C GLN A 271 -11.28 -18.16 -6.19
N GLY A 272 -10.22 -18.92 -5.94
CA GLY A 272 -10.01 -20.26 -6.48
C GLY A 272 -9.22 -20.30 -7.80
N SER A 273 -8.61 -19.18 -8.21
CA SER A 273 -7.70 -19.16 -9.36
C SER A 273 -6.46 -20.05 -9.13
N SER A 274 -5.83 -20.48 -10.22
CA SER A 274 -4.53 -21.15 -10.18
C SER A 274 -3.40 -20.18 -9.80
N ALA A 275 -2.24 -20.70 -9.42
CA ALA A 275 -1.03 -19.89 -9.19
C ALA A 275 -0.69 -19.01 -10.40
N GLN A 276 -0.81 -19.55 -11.62
CA GLN A 276 -0.61 -18.80 -12.85
C GLN A 276 -1.65 -17.68 -13.03
N GLY A 277 -2.92 -17.96 -12.70
CA GLY A 277 -3.98 -16.96 -12.74
C GLY A 277 -3.73 -15.80 -11.78
N ALA A 278 -3.35 -16.10 -10.54
CA ALA A 278 -3.04 -15.09 -9.53
C ALA A 278 -1.79 -14.26 -9.89
N LEU A 279 -0.76 -14.88 -10.47
CA LEU A 279 0.38 -14.16 -11.03
C LEU A 279 -0.05 -13.24 -12.18
N GLY A 280 -0.92 -13.72 -13.08
CA GLY A 280 -1.48 -12.93 -14.18
C GLY A 280 -2.23 -11.70 -13.70
N GLU A 281 -3.05 -11.82 -12.65
CA GLU A 281 -3.76 -10.69 -12.03
C GLU A 281 -2.80 -9.67 -11.44
N TYR A 282 -1.80 -10.11 -10.66
CA TYR A 282 -0.76 -9.22 -10.13
C TYR A 282 -0.01 -8.48 -11.26
N LEU A 283 0.44 -9.19 -12.29
CA LEU A 283 1.15 -8.60 -13.42
C LEU A 283 0.28 -7.64 -14.23
N THR A 284 -1.03 -7.88 -14.32
CA THR A 284 -1.98 -6.98 -14.99
C THR A 284 -2.03 -5.62 -14.28
N TRP A 285 -2.18 -5.63 -12.96
CA TRP A 285 -2.21 -4.41 -12.16
C TRP A 285 -0.87 -3.68 -12.12
N LEU A 286 0.23 -4.43 -12.10
CA LEU A 286 1.58 -3.89 -12.23
C LEU A 286 1.78 -3.20 -13.59
N ASN A 287 1.39 -3.85 -14.69
CA ASN A 287 1.51 -3.29 -16.04
C ASN A 287 0.71 -1.98 -16.20
N ARG A 288 -0.47 -1.86 -15.58
CA ARG A 288 -1.23 -0.59 -15.55
C ARG A 288 -0.43 0.55 -14.90
N LYS A 289 0.29 0.26 -13.81
CA LYS A 289 1.19 1.23 -13.15
C LYS A 289 2.37 1.59 -14.04
N ASP A 290 3.04 0.60 -14.63
CA ASP A 290 4.19 0.83 -15.51
C ASP A 290 3.81 1.68 -16.74
N GLN A 291 2.65 1.42 -17.35
CA GLN A 291 2.09 2.24 -18.43
C GLN A 291 1.84 3.68 -17.97
N PHE A 292 1.25 3.87 -16.79
CA PHE A 292 1.03 5.20 -16.25
C PHE A 292 2.35 5.96 -16.01
N VAL A 293 3.35 5.30 -15.43
CA VAL A 293 4.68 5.88 -15.19
C VAL A 293 5.33 6.33 -16.49
N ALA A 294 5.27 5.51 -17.54
CA ALA A 294 5.78 5.87 -18.87
C ALA A 294 5.05 7.08 -19.47
N LEU A 295 3.71 7.11 -19.41
CA LEU A 295 2.90 8.24 -19.86
C LEU A 295 3.19 9.51 -19.07
N ARG A 296 3.39 9.39 -17.75
CA ARG A 296 3.76 10.49 -16.85
C ARG A 296 5.12 11.07 -17.16
N ALA A 297 6.11 10.24 -17.43
CA ALA A 297 7.42 10.70 -17.88
C ALA A 297 7.27 11.53 -19.17
N LYS A 298 6.49 11.04 -20.14
CA LYS A 298 6.27 11.71 -21.41
C LYS A 298 5.56 13.06 -21.26
N PHE A 299 4.42 13.13 -20.56
CA PHE A 299 3.73 14.42 -20.40
C PHE A 299 4.54 15.43 -19.56
N ARG A 300 5.44 14.97 -18.69
CA ARG A 300 6.38 15.84 -17.97
C ARG A 300 7.46 16.39 -18.89
N GLN A 301 8.06 15.54 -19.72
CA GLN A 301 9.04 15.92 -20.73
C GLN A 301 8.46 16.95 -21.71
N ASP A 302 7.23 16.71 -22.18
CA ASP A 302 6.51 17.59 -23.09
C ASP A 302 5.92 18.83 -22.39
N ARG A 303 6.11 18.94 -21.07
CA ARG A 303 5.67 20.05 -20.20
C ARG A 303 4.15 20.31 -20.23
N LEU A 304 3.35 19.31 -20.58
CA LEU A 304 1.89 19.44 -20.70
C LEU A 304 1.27 19.93 -19.37
N ALA A 305 0.25 20.77 -19.47
CA ALA A 305 -0.52 21.20 -18.32
C ALA A 305 -1.52 20.10 -17.94
N ILE A 306 -1.45 19.62 -16.70
CA ILE A 306 -2.33 18.55 -16.22
C ILE A 306 -3.30 19.13 -15.20
N TYR A 307 -4.59 18.86 -15.40
CA TYR A 307 -5.67 19.29 -14.53
C TYR A 307 -6.46 18.08 -14.00
N LEU A 308 -7.08 18.26 -12.85
CA LEU A 308 -8.10 17.38 -12.31
C LEU A 308 -9.16 18.26 -11.62
N PHE A 309 -10.42 18.13 -12.02
CA PHE A 309 -11.51 18.98 -11.54
C PHE A 309 -11.17 20.49 -11.64
N GLY A 310 -10.57 20.89 -12.76
CA GLY A 310 -10.18 22.28 -13.02
C GLY A 310 -9.01 22.82 -12.17
N LYS A 311 -8.33 21.98 -11.38
CA LYS A 311 -7.13 22.36 -10.62
C LYS A 311 -5.89 21.72 -11.22
N SER A 312 -4.78 22.47 -11.28
CA SER A 312 -3.53 21.92 -11.79
C SER A 312 -2.96 20.88 -10.82
N VAL A 313 -2.63 19.70 -11.35
CA VAL A 313 -2.05 18.56 -10.61
C VAL A 313 -0.71 18.11 -11.19
N LYS A 314 -0.07 18.93 -12.03
CA LYS A 314 1.19 18.60 -12.74
C LYS A 314 2.31 18.08 -11.84
N ASN A 315 2.42 18.66 -10.64
CA ASN A 315 3.48 18.35 -9.67
C ASN A 315 3.00 17.48 -8.51
N TRP A 316 1.80 16.92 -8.59
CA TRP A 316 1.26 16.09 -7.52
C TRP A 316 1.92 14.71 -7.49
N ASN A 317 1.93 14.11 -6.30
CA ASN A 317 2.33 12.75 -6.01
C ASN A 317 1.24 12.04 -5.18
N HIS A 318 1.57 10.88 -4.62
CA HIS A 318 0.63 10.09 -3.84
C HIS A 318 0.09 10.79 -2.59
N HIS A 319 0.87 11.65 -1.92
CA HIS A 319 0.46 12.41 -0.73
C HIS A 319 -0.74 13.32 -1.02
N GLU A 320 -0.74 14.02 -2.16
CA GLU A 320 -1.91 14.83 -2.55
C GLU A 320 -3.13 13.97 -2.85
N PHE A 321 -2.98 12.89 -3.63
CA PHE A 321 -4.12 12.09 -4.06
C PHE A 321 -4.75 11.28 -2.92
N ILE A 322 -3.94 10.74 -2.00
CA ILE A 322 -4.46 10.02 -0.83
C ILE A 322 -5.21 10.97 0.12
N SER A 323 -4.70 12.20 0.27
CA SER A 323 -5.36 13.25 1.05
C SER A 323 -6.66 13.72 0.42
N ALA A 324 -6.68 13.84 -0.92
CA ALA A 324 -7.89 14.17 -1.66
C ALA A 324 -8.94 13.07 -1.53
N LEU A 325 -8.54 11.79 -1.62
CA LEU A 325 -9.42 10.65 -1.40
C LEU A 325 -10.02 10.68 0.02
N LEU A 326 -9.18 10.76 1.05
CA LEU A 326 -9.64 10.79 2.45
C LEU A 326 -10.62 11.93 2.68
N SER A 327 -10.31 13.13 2.20
CA SER A 327 -11.18 14.29 2.37
C SER A 327 -12.49 14.15 1.62
N CYS A 328 -12.46 13.55 0.42
CA CYS A 328 -13.66 13.25 -0.34
C CYS A 328 -14.57 12.29 0.44
N ASP A 329 -14.02 11.20 0.97
CA ASP A 329 -14.76 10.18 1.73
C ASP A 329 -15.42 10.78 2.98
N TYR A 330 -14.69 11.56 3.77
CA TYR A 330 -15.24 12.24 4.94
C TYR A 330 -16.30 13.28 4.56
N GLN A 331 -16.05 14.06 3.51
CA GLN A 331 -16.99 15.10 3.07
C GLN A 331 -18.31 14.49 2.58
N SER A 332 -18.25 13.42 1.77
CA SER A 332 -19.43 12.71 1.27
C SER A 332 -20.21 12.00 2.39
N SER A 333 -19.55 11.66 3.50
CA SER A 333 -20.18 11.07 4.68
C SER A 333 -20.77 12.12 5.65
N GLY A 334 -20.72 13.41 5.31
CA GLY A 334 -21.19 14.50 6.17
C GLY A 334 -20.19 14.92 7.28
N GLU A 335 -18.99 14.33 7.31
CA GLU A 335 -17.97 14.57 8.32
C GLU A 335 -17.00 15.69 7.89
N GLY A 336 -17.53 16.86 7.54
CA GLY A 336 -16.74 17.96 6.96
C GLY A 336 -15.57 18.46 7.83
N LEU A 337 -15.67 18.33 9.17
CA LEU A 337 -14.56 18.63 10.08
C LEU A 337 -13.42 17.61 9.91
N LEU A 338 -13.73 16.33 9.77
CA LEU A 338 -12.74 15.27 9.52
C LEU A 338 -12.14 15.42 8.11
N ALA A 339 -12.95 15.79 7.12
CA ALA A 339 -12.49 16.08 5.76
C ALA A 339 -11.42 17.19 5.70
N ARG A 340 -11.36 18.06 6.71
CA ARG A 340 -10.30 19.07 6.86
C ARG A 340 -9.14 18.56 7.72
N THR A 341 -9.45 18.07 8.91
CA THR A 341 -8.45 17.87 9.97
C THR A 341 -7.63 16.59 9.79
N VAL A 342 -8.22 15.54 9.22
CA VAL A 342 -7.56 14.25 9.06
C VAL A 342 -6.36 14.32 8.10
N PRO A 343 -6.48 14.83 6.86
CA PRO A 343 -5.32 14.92 5.97
C PRO A 343 -4.22 15.82 6.52
N GLU A 344 -4.58 16.92 7.20
CA GLU A 344 -3.61 17.80 7.86
C GLU A 344 -2.84 17.07 8.97
N ALA A 345 -3.55 16.30 9.81
CA ALA A 345 -2.93 15.49 10.86
C ALA A 345 -2.07 14.36 10.29
N LEU A 346 -2.52 13.71 9.21
CA LEU A 346 -1.76 12.69 8.50
C LEU A 346 -0.43 13.24 8.02
N GLY A 347 -0.44 14.39 7.32
CA GLY A 347 0.80 15.02 6.86
C GLY A 347 1.75 15.35 8.02
N LEU A 348 1.24 15.87 9.16
CA LEU A 348 2.12 16.17 10.30
C LEU A 348 2.76 14.92 10.91
N VAL A 349 2.00 13.83 11.05
CA VAL A 349 2.47 12.61 11.72
C VAL A 349 3.34 11.77 10.78
N TYR A 350 2.89 11.57 9.54
CA TYR A 350 3.57 10.74 8.56
C TYR A 350 4.88 11.39 8.10
N GLU A 351 4.84 12.66 7.69
CA GLU A 351 6.04 13.36 7.26
C GLU A 351 6.99 13.64 8.43
N GLY A 352 6.47 13.70 9.66
CA GLY A 352 7.29 13.82 10.86
C GLY A 352 8.20 12.61 11.07
N LYS A 353 7.75 11.41 10.66
CA LYS A 353 8.59 10.21 10.65
C LYS A 353 9.67 10.31 9.57
N ASP A 354 9.33 10.75 8.36
CA ASP A 354 10.28 10.85 7.24
C ASP A 354 11.32 11.94 7.50
N PHE A 355 10.94 13.05 8.13
CA PHE A 355 11.87 14.05 8.67
C PHE A 355 12.93 13.41 9.56
N VAL A 356 12.52 12.58 10.53
CA VAL A 356 13.44 11.89 11.44
C VAL A 356 14.28 10.86 10.68
N SER A 357 13.72 10.16 9.69
CA SER A 357 14.48 9.22 8.84
C SER A 357 15.58 9.95 8.07
N HIS A 358 15.25 11.04 7.39
CA HIS A 358 16.20 11.85 6.64
C HIS A 358 17.35 12.37 7.53
N LEU A 359 17.06 12.82 8.75
CA LEU A 359 18.10 13.20 9.71
C LEU A 359 19.04 12.03 10.05
N LYS A 360 18.50 10.81 10.20
CA LYS A 360 19.29 9.59 10.46
C LYS A 360 20.14 9.20 9.25
N GLU A 361 19.65 9.46 8.04
CA GLU A 361 20.35 9.28 6.78
C GLU A 361 21.38 10.38 6.49
N LYS A 362 21.65 11.25 7.47
CA LYS A 362 22.62 12.35 7.41
C LYS A 362 22.24 13.44 6.40
N MET A 363 20.95 13.55 6.04
CA MET A 363 20.47 14.78 5.41
C MET A 363 20.58 15.94 6.42
N GLY A 364 20.96 17.12 5.94
CA GLY A 364 21.04 18.32 6.78
C GLY A 364 19.66 18.71 7.34
N ILE A 365 19.63 19.30 8.54
CA ILE A 365 18.38 19.70 9.23
C ILE A 365 17.50 20.59 8.34
N GLU A 366 18.09 21.54 7.63
CA GLU A 366 17.37 22.44 6.72
C GLU A 366 16.71 21.65 5.58
N SER A 367 17.45 20.76 4.92
CA SER A 367 16.91 19.92 3.84
C SER A 367 15.80 18.97 4.34
N SER A 368 15.97 18.38 5.51
CA SER A 368 14.91 17.55 6.11
C SER A 368 13.67 18.37 6.42
N PHE A 369 13.84 19.58 6.98
CA PHE A 369 12.73 20.47 7.35
C PHE A 369 11.98 20.97 6.12
N ASP A 370 12.69 21.37 5.06
CA ASP A 370 12.08 21.81 3.81
C ASP A 370 11.27 20.69 3.13
N ASN A 371 11.77 19.45 3.16
CA ASN A 371 11.01 18.28 2.71
C ASN A 371 9.75 18.09 3.56
N PHE A 372 9.87 18.08 4.89
CA PHE A 372 8.74 17.95 5.81
C PHE A 372 7.65 18.99 5.54
N ILE A 373 8.01 20.28 5.43
CA ILE A 373 7.05 21.34 5.16
C ILE A 373 6.42 21.18 3.78
N THR A 374 7.23 20.81 2.78
CA THR A 374 6.73 20.54 1.43
C THR A 374 5.66 19.45 1.45
N ASP A 375 5.94 18.32 2.08
CA ASP A 375 5.01 17.19 2.12
C ASP A 375 3.77 17.44 2.98
N VAL A 376 3.91 18.10 4.14
CA VAL A 376 2.75 18.58 4.91
C VAL A 376 1.86 19.49 4.05
N THR A 377 2.46 20.35 3.23
CA THR A 377 1.71 21.22 2.30
C THR A 377 1.05 20.41 1.19
N ARG A 378 1.65 19.32 0.72
CA ARG A 378 1.00 18.40 -0.24
C ARG A 378 -0.27 17.81 0.35
N HIS A 379 -0.22 17.33 1.59
CA HIS A 379 -1.41 16.82 2.28
C HIS A 379 -2.53 17.87 2.40
N GLN A 380 -2.19 19.11 2.74
CA GLN A 380 -3.15 20.23 2.80
C GLN A 380 -3.79 20.52 1.44
N ARG A 381 -2.99 20.58 0.36
CA ARG A 381 -3.47 20.85 -1.01
C ARG A 381 -4.39 19.74 -1.50
N GLY A 382 -3.98 18.49 -1.31
CA GLY A 382 -4.78 17.32 -1.63
C GLY A 382 -6.11 17.33 -0.89
N GLY A 383 -6.06 17.55 0.43
CA GLY A 383 -7.26 17.55 1.25
C GLY A 383 -8.24 18.68 0.91
N TYR A 384 -7.72 19.86 0.59
CA TYR A 384 -8.55 20.97 0.09
C TYR A 384 -9.29 20.59 -1.20
N LEU A 385 -8.60 19.96 -2.17
CA LEU A 385 -9.25 19.53 -3.41
C LEU A 385 -10.35 18.51 -3.12
N GLY A 386 -10.04 17.44 -2.37
CA GLY A 386 -11.01 16.40 -2.05
C GLY A 386 -12.29 16.95 -1.41
N ARG A 387 -12.12 17.82 -0.39
CA ARG A 387 -13.25 18.45 0.30
C ARG A 387 -14.08 19.36 -0.61
N THR A 388 -13.45 20.17 -1.44
CA THR A 388 -14.16 21.11 -2.32
C THR A 388 -14.80 20.45 -3.52
N THR A 389 -14.24 19.33 -3.99
CA THR A 389 -14.81 18.56 -5.10
C THR A 389 -15.97 17.69 -4.63
N CYS A 390 -15.91 17.10 -3.44
CA CYS A 390 -16.91 16.16 -2.94
C CYS A 390 -17.90 16.77 -1.94
N SER A 391 -18.02 18.10 -1.91
CA SER A 391 -19.07 18.79 -1.16
C SER A 391 -20.46 18.37 -1.68
N LEU A 392 -21.39 18.16 -0.74
CA LEU A 392 -22.79 17.81 -0.98
C LEU A 392 -23.51 18.90 -1.79
#